data_AF-A0A259U1Z0-F1
#
_entry.id   AF-A0A259U1Z0-F1
#
_cell.length_a   1.000
_cell.length_b   1.000
_cell.length_c   1.000
_cell.angle_alpha   90.00
_cell.angle_beta   90.00
_cell.angle_gamma   90.00
#
_symmetry.space_group_name_H-M   'P 1'
#
loop_
_entity.id
_entity.type
_entity.pdbx_description
1 polymer ?
#
loop_
_entity_poly.entity_id
_entity_poly.type
_entity_poly.pdbx_seq_one_letter_code
_entity_poly.pdbx_strand_id
1 'polypeptide(L)'
;MLFLLAFSRTSMLRFPLLALALLLASGCDGPVGAIDRERGVTAELTADGIRVTNEFEEAIYVAAYGEEALATAFIPPQTVEAPGRALPLGETVLLRFSEEDFIRSDDGFYSVTWITVKGSAERPVIGPRGSLELRR
;
A
#
# COMPACT_ATOMS: atom_id res chain seq x y z
N MET A 1 -23.55 -24.34 54.95
CA MET A 1 -22.12 -24.60 54.60
C MET A 1 -22.13 -25.25 53.24
N LEU A 2 -21.42 -24.85 52.19
CA LEU A 2 -20.26 -23.96 52.04
C LEU A 2 -20.36 -23.32 50.64
N PHE A 3 -19.88 -22.08 50.51
CA PHE A 3 -19.61 -21.35 49.28
C PHE A 3 -18.60 -22.09 48.38
N LEU A 4 -18.65 -21.88 47.04
CA LEU A 4 -17.52 -21.29 46.31
C LEU A 4 -17.90 -20.86 44.88
N LEU A 5 -17.69 -19.57 44.62
CA LEU A 5 -17.63 -18.95 43.29
C LEU A 5 -16.35 -19.38 42.57
N ALA A 6 -16.44 -19.59 41.25
CA ALA A 6 -15.28 -19.46 40.37
C ALA A 6 -15.71 -18.72 39.10
N PHE A 7 -15.49 -17.40 39.15
CA PHE A 7 -15.48 -16.52 38.00
C PHE A 7 -14.11 -16.68 37.34
N SER A 8 -14.05 -17.09 36.08
CA SER A 8 -12.84 -16.91 35.27
C SER A 8 -13.25 -16.33 33.92
N ARG A 9 -13.04 -15.01 33.83
CA ARG A 9 -12.82 -14.28 32.59
C ARG A 9 -11.61 -14.91 31.88
N THR A 10 -11.80 -15.39 30.67
CA THR A 10 -10.76 -15.38 29.64
C THR A 10 -11.27 -14.58 28.47
N SER A 11 -10.81 -13.34 28.45
CA SER A 11 -10.83 -12.44 27.31
C SER A 11 -9.84 -12.93 26.26
N MET A 12 -10.03 -12.43 25.04
CA MET A 12 -9.10 -12.44 23.90
C MET A 12 -8.97 -13.75 23.12
N LEU A 13 -9.49 -13.71 21.88
CA LEU A 13 -8.76 -13.98 20.64
C LEU A 13 -9.81 -14.13 19.51
N ARG A 14 -10.30 -12.99 19.00
CA ARG A 14 -10.94 -12.93 17.68
C ARG A 14 -9.95 -12.25 16.74
N PHE A 15 -8.93 -12.99 16.34
CA PHE A 15 -8.25 -12.73 15.07
C PHE A 15 -8.93 -13.64 14.05
N PRO A 16 -9.71 -13.13 13.08
CA PRO A 16 -9.93 -13.90 11.88
C PRO A 16 -8.59 -13.94 11.14
N LEU A 17 -7.86 -15.05 11.30
CA LEU A 17 -6.82 -15.49 10.40
C LEU A 17 -7.46 -15.64 9.01
N LEU A 18 -7.51 -14.55 8.26
CA LEU A 18 -7.76 -14.61 6.82
C LEU A 18 -6.50 -15.20 6.19
N ALA A 19 -6.62 -16.47 5.86
CA ALA A 19 -5.63 -17.23 5.12
C ALA A 19 -5.42 -16.59 3.73
N LEU A 20 -4.29 -15.94 3.54
CA LEU A 20 -3.76 -15.62 2.21
C LEU A 20 -2.54 -16.51 1.96
N ALA A 21 -2.79 -17.74 1.54
CA ALA A 21 -1.77 -18.66 1.09
C ALA A 21 -2.24 -19.33 -0.19
N LEU A 22 -1.92 -18.72 -1.34
CA LEU A 22 -1.89 -19.35 -2.65
C LEU A 22 -1.17 -18.42 -3.64
N LEU A 23 0.17 -18.51 -3.67
CA LEU A 23 0.94 -18.19 -4.87
C LEU A 23 1.54 -19.50 -5.38
N LEU A 24 0.76 -20.15 -6.24
CA LEU A 24 1.17 -21.30 -7.03
C LEU A 24 2.27 -20.84 -8.00
N ALA A 25 3.44 -21.45 -7.86
CA ALA A 25 4.48 -21.41 -8.86
C ALA A 25 4.01 -22.12 -10.14
N SER A 26 3.73 -21.34 -11.18
CA SER A 26 3.67 -21.78 -12.58
C SER A 26 4.43 -20.75 -13.42
N GLY A 27 5.32 -21.22 -14.30
CA GLY A 27 6.48 -20.46 -14.79
C GLY A 27 6.25 -19.15 -15.55
N CYS A 28 7.33 -18.37 -15.54
CA CYS A 28 7.65 -17.11 -16.24
C CYS A 28 6.80 -15.88 -15.87
N ASP A 29 7.43 -14.99 -15.08
CA ASP A 29 7.02 -13.63 -14.74
C ASP A 29 5.64 -13.50 -14.09
N GLY A 30 5.50 -14.13 -12.91
CA GLY A 30 4.48 -13.70 -11.96
C GLY A 30 4.65 -12.21 -11.61
N PRO A 31 3.58 -11.51 -11.19
CA PRO A 31 3.64 -10.07 -10.91
C PRO A 31 4.79 -9.76 -9.96
N VAL A 32 5.70 -8.89 -10.39
CA VAL A 32 6.78 -8.42 -9.51
C VAL A 32 6.12 -7.53 -8.46
N GLY A 33 6.19 -7.97 -7.21
CA GLY A 33 5.53 -7.32 -6.08
C GLY A 33 6.52 -6.90 -5.00
N ALA A 34 6.21 -5.78 -4.35
CA ALA A 34 6.91 -5.27 -3.17
C ALA A 34 5.92 -5.04 -2.04
N ILE A 35 6.38 -5.23 -0.80
CA ILE A 35 5.54 -5.13 0.40
C ILE A 35 6.29 -4.39 1.52
N ASP A 36 5.60 -3.44 2.13
CA ASP A 36 5.96 -2.88 3.44
C ASP A 36 5.27 -3.74 4.49
N ARG A 37 5.98 -4.77 4.99
CA ARG A 37 5.40 -5.77 5.91
C ARG A 37 5.02 -5.17 7.26
N GLU A 38 5.69 -4.11 7.69
CA GLU A 38 5.39 -3.47 8.97
C GLU A 38 4.08 -2.69 8.90
N ARG A 39 3.69 -2.28 7.69
CA ARG A 39 2.56 -1.36 7.50
C ARG A 39 1.51 -1.87 6.52
N GLY A 40 1.58 -3.12 6.09
CA GLY A 40 0.52 -3.76 5.29
C GLY A 40 0.27 -3.12 3.94
N VAL A 41 1.23 -2.38 3.37
CA VAL A 41 1.09 -1.78 2.04
C VAL A 41 1.78 -2.67 1.02
N THR A 42 1.04 -3.12 0.01
CA THR A 42 1.57 -3.99 -1.05
C THR A 42 1.40 -3.31 -2.40
N ALA A 43 2.40 -3.44 -3.26
CA ALA A 43 2.33 -3.01 -4.65
C ALA A 43 2.72 -4.16 -5.57
N GLU A 44 2.00 -4.34 -6.68
CA GLU A 44 2.19 -5.40 -7.66
C GLU A 44 2.18 -4.82 -9.07
N LEU A 45 3.20 -5.16 -9.86
CA LEU A 45 3.21 -4.84 -11.28
C LEU A 45 2.27 -5.80 -12.02
N THR A 46 1.36 -5.24 -12.81
CA THR A 46 0.39 -5.99 -13.62
C THR A 46 0.52 -5.61 -15.10
N ALA A 47 -0.19 -6.32 -15.99
CA ALA A 47 -0.19 -5.99 -17.42
C ALA A 47 -0.72 -4.59 -17.72
N ASP A 48 -1.63 -4.06 -16.89
CA ASP A 48 -2.34 -2.79 -17.14
C ASP A 48 -1.81 -1.62 -16.30
N GLY A 49 -0.87 -1.86 -15.38
CA GLY A 49 -0.40 -0.84 -14.44
C GLY A 49 0.14 -1.42 -13.13
N ILE A 50 0.15 -0.58 -12.10
CA ILE A 50 0.56 -0.97 -10.74
C ILE A 50 -0.67 -1.09 -9.85
N ARG A 51 -0.87 -2.26 -9.27
CA ARG A 51 -1.92 -2.51 -8.28
C ARG A 51 -1.36 -2.25 -6.88
N VAL A 52 -2.01 -1.39 -6.11
CA VAL A 52 -1.61 -1.08 -4.72
C VAL A 52 -2.74 -1.46 -3.78
N THR A 53 -2.44 -2.22 -2.74
CA THR A 53 -3.38 -2.66 -1.71
C THR A 53 -2.97 -2.09 -0.36
N ASN A 54 -3.94 -1.56 0.38
CA ASN A 54 -3.72 -1.03 1.71
C ASN A 54 -4.36 -1.93 2.78
N GLU A 55 -3.54 -2.64 3.54
CA GLU A 55 -3.94 -3.34 4.76
C GLU A 55 -3.45 -2.61 6.02
N PHE A 56 -2.90 -1.40 5.86
CA PHE A 56 -2.53 -0.55 7.00
C PHE A 56 -3.77 -0.15 7.78
N GLU A 57 -3.64 -0.03 9.10
CA GLU A 57 -4.74 0.32 10.02
C GLU A 57 -5.41 1.68 9.73
N GLU A 58 -4.84 2.48 8.83
CA GLU A 58 -5.32 3.80 8.42
C GLU A 58 -5.38 3.93 6.89
N ALA A 59 -6.16 4.90 6.41
CA ALA A 59 -6.14 5.28 5.01
C ALA A 59 -4.77 5.87 4.63
N ILE A 60 -4.27 5.50 3.45
CA ILE A 60 -3.04 6.03 2.88
C ILE A 60 -3.33 6.85 1.63
N TYR A 61 -2.34 7.60 1.17
CA TYR A 61 -2.32 8.26 -0.12
C TYR A 61 -1.12 7.78 -0.89
N VAL A 62 -1.35 7.32 -2.12
CA VAL A 62 -0.33 6.66 -2.94
C VAL A 62 0.00 7.50 -4.17
N ALA A 63 1.27 7.51 -4.55
CA ALA A 63 1.76 8.02 -5.81
C ALA A 63 2.73 7.00 -6.41
N ALA A 64 2.80 6.92 -7.72
CA ALA A 64 3.73 6.03 -8.40
C ALA A 64 4.44 6.78 -9.52
N TYR A 65 5.71 6.44 -9.71
CA TYR A 65 6.60 7.04 -10.68
C TYR A 65 7.38 5.94 -11.37
N GLY A 66 7.44 5.99 -12.69
CA GLY A 66 8.25 5.13 -13.53
C GLY A 66 9.65 5.71 -13.73
N GLU A 67 10.52 4.90 -14.30
CA GLU A 67 11.93 5.17 -14.55
C GLU A 67 12.15 6.52 -15.27
N GLU A 68 11.42 6.80 -16.34
CA GLU A 68 11.56 8.05 -17.10
C GLU A 68 11.21 9.28 -16.25
N ALA A 69 10.13 9.21 -15.45
CA ALA A 69 9.74 10.28 -14.54
C ALA A 69 10.79 10.52 -13.44
N LEU A 70 11.42 9.44 -12.95
CA LEU A 70 12.51 9.50 -11.98
C LEU A 70 13.79 10.08 -12.58
N ALA A 71 14.13 9.72 -13.82
CA ALA A 71 15.33 10.19 -14.52
C ALA A 71 15.27 11.67 -14.87
N THR A 72 14.08 12.18 -15.20
CA THR A 72 13.87 13.61 -15.51
C THR A 72 13.80 14.50 -14.27
N ALA A 73 13.83 13.91 -13.06
CA ALA A 73 13.75 14.58 -11.77
C ALA A 73 12.49 15.46 -11.54
N PHE A 74 11.50 15.39 -12.43
CA PHE A 74 10.22 16.10 -12.26
C PHE A 74 9.25 15.21 -11.48
N ILE A 75 9.57 14.99 -10.20
CA ILE A 75 8.70 14.27 -9.27
C ILE A 75 8.12 15.27 -8.27
N PRO A 76 6.82 15.58 -8.37
CA PRO A 76 6.16 16.38 -7.35
C PRO A 76 6.30 15.68 -5.99
N PRO A 77 6.79 16.37 -4.95
CA PRO A 77 6.80 15.78 -3.61
C PRO A 77 5.37 15.53 -3.14
N GLN A 78 5.12 14.40 -2.48
CA GLN A 78 3.85 14.20 -1.77
C GLN A 78 3.79 15.16 -0.58
N THR A 79 2.85 16.10 -0.63
CA THR A 79 2.58 17.05 0.45
C THR A 79 1.17 16.84 1.01
N VAL A 80 0.78 17.63 2.00
CA VAL A 80 -0.58 17.60 2.54
C VAL A 80 -1.61 18.12 1.54
N GLU A 81 -1.21 19.06 0.68
CA GLU A 81 -2.02 19.67 -0.36
C GLU A 81 -2.08 18.83 -1.64
N ALA A 82 -1.03 18.03 -1.90
CA ALA A 82 -0.94 17.10 -3.02
C ALA A 82 -0.48 15.70 -2.53
N PRO A 83 -1.31 14.99 -1.75
CA PRO A 83 -0.89 13.74 -1.12
C PRO A 83 -0.87 12.56 -2.10
N GLY A 84 -1.44 12.71 -3.30
CA GLY A 84 -1.64 11.64 -4.25
C GLY A 84 -3.04 11.02 -4.14
N ARG A 85 -3.19 9.78 -4.56
CA ARG A 85 -4.48 9.09 -4.62
C ARG A 85 -4.84 8.46 -3.29
N ALA A 86 -5.98 8.84 -2.72
CA ALA A 86 -6.48 8.24 -1.49
C ALA A 86 -6.79 6.74 -1.67
N LEU A 87 -6.41 5.93 -0.69
CA LEU A 87 -6.63 4.49 -0.63
C LEU A 87 -7.06 4.09 0.79
N PRO A 88 -8.37 3.83 1.01
CA PRO A 88 -8.88 3.40 2.32
C PRO A 88 -8.31 2.05 2.78
N LEU A 89 -8.48 1.73 4.06
CA LEU A 89 -8.11 0.41 4.62
C LEU A 89 -8.94 -0.69 3.94
N GLY A 90 -8.26 -1.77 3.55
CA GLY A 90 -8.83 -2.95 2.90
C GLY A 90 -9.12 -2.77 1.40
N GLU A 91 -8.79 -1.61 0.84
CA GLU A 91 -9.03 -1.30 -0.57
C GLU A 91 -7.80 -1.55 -1.44
N THR A 92 -8.07 -1.77 -2.72
CA THR A 92 -7.08 -1.94 -3.77
C THR A 92 -7.33 -0.94 -4.88
N VAL A 93 -6.25 -0.33 -5.39
CA VAL A 93 -6.29 0.60 -6.51
C VAL A 93 -5.40 0.13 -7.64
N LEU A 94 -5.87 0.32 -8.87
CA LEU A 94 -5.04 0.20 -10.07
C LEU A 94 -4.61 1.60 -10.55
N LEU A 95 -3.31 1.84 -10.55
CA LEU A 95 -2.65 2.97 -11.19
C LEU A 95 -2.29 2.52 -12.61
N ARG A 96 -3.12 2.91 -13.59
CA ARG A 96 -2.99 2.45 -14.97
C ARG A 96 -1.77 3.06 -15.63
N PHE A 97 -1.09 2.29 -16.48
CA PHE A 97 -0.07 2.86 -17.36
C PHE A 97 -0.67 3.91 -18.29
N SER A 98 0.12 4.93 -18.57
CA SER A 98 -0.22 5.99 -19.52
C SER A 98 1.06 6.64 -20.01
N GLU A 99 1.20 6.78 -21.33
CA GLU A 99 2.40 7.34 -21.97
C GLU A 99 2.55 8.85 -21.74
N GLU A 100 1.48 9.52 -21.30
CA GLU A 100 1.48 10.95 -20.96
C GLU A 100 1.66 11.19 -19.45
N ASP A 101 1.58 10.14 -18.63
CA ASP A 101 1.64 10.22 -17.17
C ASP A 101 3.00 9.77 -16.62
N PHE A 102 3.14 9.85 -15.30
CA PHE A 102 4.36 9.48 -14.58
C PHE A 102 4.67 7.98 -14.54
N ILE A 103 3.81 7.09 -15.07
CA ILE A 103 4.03 5.64 -15.10
C ILE A 103 3.74 5.07 -16.48
N ARG A 104 4.80 4.73 -17.21
CA ARG A 104 4.69 4.25 -18.59
C ARG A 104 4.82 2.74 -18.63
N SER A 105 4.28 2.16 -19.70
CA SER A 105 4.27 0.71 -19.84
C SER A 105 5.64 0.14 -20.21
N ASP A 106 6.57 0.96 -20.68
CA ASP A 106 7.93 0.62 -21.12
C ASP A 106 9.01 0.86 -20.04
N ASP A 107 8.65 1.46 -18.89
CA ASP A 107 9.58 1.65 -17.78
C ASP A 107 10.06 0.30 -17.20
N GLY A 108 11.37 0.18 -16.95
CA GLY A 108 11.98 -1.01 -16.33
C GLY A 108 11.95 -0.98 -14.80
N PHE A 109 11.73 0.19 -14.22
CA PHE A 109 11.69 0.44 -12.78
C PHE A 109 10.51 1.34 -12.41
N TYR A 110 9.90 1.08 -11.25
CA TYR A 110 8.85 1.91 -10.68
C TYR A 110 9.09 2.12 -9.18
N SER A 111 8.79 3.33 -8.71
CA SER A 111 8.75 3.68 -7.30
C SER A 111 7.32 4.06 -6.92
N VAL A 112 6.74 3.32 -5.96
CA VAL A 112 5.44 3.62 -5.36
C VAL A 112 5.69 4.21 -3.99
N THR A 113 5.35 5.47 -3.79
CA THR A 113 5.42 6.13 -2.49
C THR A 113 4.04 6.24 -1.87
N TRP A 114 4.00 6.17 -0.56
CA TRP A 114 2.75 6.32 0.17
C TRP A 114 2.95 7.11 1.45
N ILE A 115 1.93 7.89 1.82
CA ILE A 115 1.88 8.68 3.05
C ILE A 115 0.54 8.51 3.74
N THR A 116 0.47 8.79 5.03
CA THR A 116 -0.78 9.08 5.74
C THR A 116 -0.89 10.57 5.96
N VAL A 117 -2.11 11.10 5.93
CA VAL A 117 -2.42 12.47 6.33
C VAL A 117 -3.32 12.41 7.56
N LYS A 118 -2.85 12.99 8.66
CA LYS A 118 -3.54 13.03 9.96
C LYS A 118 -3.84 14.47 10.36
N GLY A 119 -4.61 14.65 11.42
CA GLY A 119 -4.95 15.96 11.97
C GLY A 119 -6.33 16.46 11.51
N SER A 120 -6.63 17.73 11.81
CA SER A 120 -7.87 18.36 11.35
C SER A 120 -7.70 18.92 9.94
N ALA A 121 -8.81 19.19 9.26
CA ALA A 121 -8.80 19.84 7.93
C ALA A 121 -8.04 21.18 7.93
N GLU A 122 -7.99 21.88 9.07
CA GLU A 122 -7.30 23.16 9.25
C GLU A 122 -5.81 23.02 9.59
N ARG A 123 -5.38 21.84 10.06
CA ARG A 123 -4.00 21.56 10.48
C ARG A 123 -3.62 20.12 10.13
N PRO A 124 -3.54 19.78 8.84
CA PRO A 124 -3.16 18.44 8.42
C PRO A 124 -1.65 18.25 8.59
N VAL A 125 -1.23 17.03 8.91
CA VAL A 125 0.17 16.64 9.08
C VAL A 125 0.44 15.30 8.40
N ILE A 126 1.64 15.15 7.83
CA ILE A 126 2.08 13.87 7.27
C ILE A 126 2.47 12.92 8.42
N GLY A 127 1.86 11.74 8.46
CA GLY A 127 2.14 10.69 9.43
C GLY A 127 3.15 9.66 8.89
N PRO A 128 2.98 8.35 9.21
CA PRO A 128 3.71 7.27 8.56
C PRO A 128 3.74 7.38 7.04
N ARG A 129 4.88 6.99 6.46
CA ARG A 129 5.16 7.02 5.02
C ARG A 129 6.20 5.97 4.61
N GLY A 130 6.11 5.47 3.40
CA GLY A 130 7.03 4.47 2.87
C GLY A 130 7.19 4.55 1.35
N SER A 131 8.08 3.70 0.84
CA SER A 131 8.34 3.55 -0.58
C SER A 131 8.53 2.08 -0.92
N LEU A 132 7.98 1.66 -2.06
CA LEU A 132 8.06 0.32 -2.60
C LEU A 132 8.66 0.41 -4.00
N GLU A 133 9.67 -0.40 -4.27
CA GLU A 133 10.32 -0.45 -5.58
C GLU A 133 9.87 -1.70 -6.34
N LEU A 134 9.47 -1.52 -7.59
CA LEU A 134 9.10 -2.60 -8.50
C LEU A 134 10.07 -2.58 -9.68
N ARG A 135 10.46 -3.76 -10.14
CA ARG A 135 11.29 -3.95 -11.35
C ARG A 135 10.56 -4.87 -12.29
N ARG A 136 10.59 -4.57 -13.58
CA ARG A 136 10.07 -5.48 -14.59
C ARG A 136 11.09 -6.58 -14.90
#